data_AF-A0A1X2GIF9-F1
#
_entry.id   AF-A0A1X2GIF9-F1
#
_cell.length_a   1.000
_cell.length_b   1.000
_cell.length_c   1.000
_cell.angle_alpha   90.00
_cell.angle_beta   90.00
_cell.angle_gamma   90.00
#
_symmetry.space_group_name_H-M   'P 1'
#
loop_
_entity.id
_entity.type
_entity.pdbx_description
1 polymer ?
#
loop_
_entity_poly.entity_id
_entity_poly.type
_entity_poly.pdbx_seq_one_letter_code
_entity_poly.pdbx_strand_id
1 'polypeptide(L)'
;MNGIEPSRPAGGSDLLDEELDRLQLMDELDADKLDERRRLFFMLLQTYLAIEDKDLMVARALHLLNTQGYYFDALKVLDIIPDDWPLDQLQDFLVHSLRRSLHNTLEGELVVAMSRGENLLVGYCPRSFLCS
;
A
#
# COMPACT_ATOMS: atom_id res chain seq x y z
N MET A 1 39.23 40.99 -26.29
CA MET A 1 39.71 39.88 -25.44
C MET A 1 38.76 39.80 -24.26
N ASN A 2 37.51 39.39 -24.48
CA ASN A 2 37.02 38.00 -24.59
C ASN A 2 37.41 37.15 -23.38
N GLY A 3 36.41 36.91 -22.55
CA GLY A 3 36.41 35.97 -21.43
C GLY A 3 34.99 35.86 -20.89
N ILE A 4 34.05 35.47 -21.75
CA ILE A 4 32.70 35.02 -21.35
C ILE A 4 32.92 33.70 -20.62
N GLU A 5 32.69 33.65 -19.32
CA GLU A 5 32.56 32.37 -18.63
C GLU A 5 31.30 31.66 -19.14
N PRO A 6 31.38 30.39 -19.57
CA PRO A 6 30.21 29.64 -19.96
C PRO A 6 29.42 29.26 -18.70
N SER A 7 28.18 29.73 -18.64
CA SER A 7 27.15 29.26 -17.72
C SER A 7 27.11 27.73 -17.75
N ARG A 8 27.49 27.10 -16.63
CA ARG A 8 27.35 25.67 -16.42
C ARG A 8 25.87 25.30 -16.56
N PRO A 9 25.48 24.32 -17.40
CA PRO A 9 24.08 23.91 -17.45
C PRO A 9 23.72 23.23 -16.11
N ALA A 10 22.92 23.92 -15.29
CA ALA A 10 22.06 23.27 -14.31
C ALA A 10 20.95 22.59 -15.11
N GLY A 11 21.06 21.29 -15.32
CA GLY A 11 20.14 20.58 -16.22
C GLY A 11 20.27 19.07 -16.12
N GLY A 12 20.46 18.56 -14.90
CA GLY A 12 20.52 17.12 -14.62
C GLY A 12 19.66 16.69 -13.44
N SER A 13 19.50 17.55 -12.42
CA SER A 13 18.58 17.33 -11.28
C SER A 13 17.12 17.55 -11.69
N ASP A 14 16.82 18.67 -12.36
CA ASP A 14 15.45 19.05 -12.71
C ASP A 14 14.74 18.02 -13.62
N LEU A 15 15.49 17.28 -14.45
CA LEU A 15 14.96 16.22 -15.32
C LEU A 15 14.61 14.93 -14.57
N LEU A 16 15.32 14.64 -13.48
CA LEU A 16 15.04 13.48 -12.62
C LEU A 16 13.92 13.81 -11.64
N ASP A 17 13.87 15.05 -11.15
CA ASP A 17 12.82 15.51 -10.25
C ASP A 17 11.45 15.55 -10.99
N GLU A 18 11.40 15.97 -12.26
CA GLU A 18 10.16 15.97 -13.06
C GLU A 18 9.70 14.55 -13.49
N GLU A 19 10.63 13.62 -13.74
CA GLU A 19 10.31 12.20 -13.98
C GLU A 19 9.81 11.50 -12.71
N LEU A 20 10.37 11.83 -11.55
CA LEU A 20 9.95 11.30 -10.25
C LEU A 20 8.53 11.80 -9.90
N ASP A 21 8.23 13.06 -10.17
CA ASP A 21 6.90 13.66 -9.96
C ASP A 21 5.84 13.00 -10.85
N ARG A 22 6.18 12.67 -12.11
CA ARG A 22 5.30 11.94 -13.02
C ARG A 22 5.03 10.50 -12.59
N LEU A 23 6.03 9.80 -12.03
CA LEU A 23 5.87 8.45 -11.50
C LEU A 23 5.08 8.44 -10.19
N GLN A 24 5.31 9.41 -9.30
CA GLN A 24 4.51 9.60 -8.08
C GLN A 24 3.04 9.93 -8.40
N LEU A 25 2.79 10.77 -9.40
CA LEU A 25 1.44 11.06 -9.90
C LEU A 25 0.71 9.82 -10.43
N MET A 26 1.43 8.89 -11.07
CA MET A 26 0.84 7.65 -11.57
C MET A 26 0.48 6.69 -10.42
N ASP A 27 1.35 6.60 -9.40
CA ASP A 27 1.14 5.76 -8.22
C ASP A 27 -0.01 6.30 -7.32
N GLU A 28 -0.12 7.62 -7.17
CA GLU A 28 -1.25 8.26 -6.47
C GLU A 28 -2.58 8.01 -7.19
N LEU A 29 -2.61 8.11 -8.52
CA LEU A 29 -3.82 7.90 -9.31
C LEU A 29 -4.31 6.45 -9.26
N ASP A 30 -3.40 5.49 -9.07
CA ASP A 30 -3.76 4.09 -8.88
C ASP A 30 -4.18 3.79 -7.43
N ALA A 31 -3.64 4.50 -6.43
CA ALA A 31 -4.12 4.46 -5.05
C ALA A 31 -5.57 4.95 -4.93
N ASP A 32 -5.92 6.07 -5.57
CA ASP A 32 -7.28 6.63 -5.56
C ASP A 32 -8.31 5.65 -6.15
N LYS A 33 -7.96 5.01 -7.28
CA LYS A 33 -8.83 3.97 -7.89
C LYS A 33 -9.01 2.76 -6.99
N LEU A 34 -7.94 2.35 -6.30
CA LEU A 34 -8.01 1.25 -5.34
C LEU A 34 -8.94 1.61 -4.18
N ASP A 35 -8.83 2.82 -3.64
CA ASP A 35 -9.67 3.28 -2.54
C ASP A 35 -11.15 3.40 -2.92
N GLU A 36 -11.46 3.89 -4.13
CA GLU A 36 -12.84 3.89 -4.63
C GLU A 36 -13.39 2.46 -4.76
N ARG A 37 -12.58 1.53 -5.28
CA ARG A 37 -12.98 0.12 -5.40
C ARG A 37 -13.21 -0.52 -4.02
N ARG A 38 -12.37 -0.23 -3.03
CA ARG A 38 -12.56 -0.67 -1.63
C ARG A 38 -13.89 -0.16 -1.08
N ARG A 39 -14.22 1.11 -1.31
CA ARG A 39 -15.47 1.73 -0.87
C ARG A 39 -16.70 1.05 -1.47
N LEU A 40 -16.68 0.78 -2.78
CA LEU A 40 -17.78 0.11 -3.47
C LEU A 40 -18.00 -1.32 -2.96
N PHE A 41 -16.93 -2.09 -2.76
CA PHE A 41 -17.04 -3.42 -2.18
C PHE A 41 -17.54 -3.41 -0.74
N PHE A 42 -17.15 -2.42 0.05
CA PHE A 42 -17.66 -2.25 1.40
C PHE A 42 -19.16 -1.96 1.42
N MET A 43 -19.66 -1.10 0.53
CA MET A 43 -21.10 -0.86 0.37
C MET A 43 -21.86 -2.11 -0.07
N LEU A 44 -21.29 -2.90 -0.99
CA LEU A 44 -21.87 -4.17 -1.41
C LEU A 44 -21.96 -5.16 -0.23
N LEU A 45 -20.90 -5.25 0.58
CA LEU A 45 -20.88 -6.09 1.77
C LEU A 45 -21.99 -5.68 2.75
N GLN A 46 -22.11 -4.38 3.06
CA GLN A 46 -23.21 -3.86 3.90
C GLN A 46 -24.60 -4.23 3.35
N THR A 47 -24.76 -4.20 2.03
CA THR A 47 -26.02 -4.58 1.38
C THR A 47 -26.34 -6.06 1.56
N TYR A 48 -25.32 -6.92 1.50
CA TYR A 48 -25.50 -8.35 1.82
C TYR A 48 -25.84 -8.59 3.27
N LEU A 49 -25.22 -7.85 4.20
CA LEU A 49 -25.54 -7.94 5.64
C LEU A 49 -26.95 -7.46 5.99
N ALA A 50 -27.61 -6.71 5.10
CA ALA A 50 -28.99 -6.26 5.28
C ALA A 50 -30.04 -7.28 4.80
N ILE A 51 -29.63 -8.43 4.25
CA ILE A 51 -30.55 -9.48 3.78
C ILE A 51 -31.21 -10.17 5.00
N GLU A 52 -32.53 -10.36 4.96
CA GLU A 52 -33.30 -11.00 6.06
C GLU A 52 -32.96 -12.49 6.25
N ASP A 53 -32.69 -13.20 5.16
CA ASP A 53 -32.30 -14.61 5.19
C ASP A 53 -30.83 -14.74 5.60
N LYS A 54 -30.62 -15.24 6.83
CA LYS A 54 -29.29 -15.40 7.44
C LYS A 54 -28.38 -16.35 6.64
N ASP A 55 -28.90 -17.47 6.16
CA ASP A 55 -28.07 -18.46 5.47
C ASP A 55 -27.61 -17.90 4.11
N LEU A 56 -28.51 -17.20 3.41
CA LEU A 56 -28.18 -16.54 2.16
C LEU A 56 -27.23 -15.35 2.36
N MET A 57 -27.46 -14.53 3.38
CA MET A 57 -26.59 -13.42 3.78
C MET A 57 -25.16 -13.91 3.99
N VAL A 58 -25.00 -14.92 4.86
CA VAL A 58 -23.71 -15.50 5.23
C VAL A 58 -23.01 -16.07 4.01
N ALA A 59 -23.71 -16.89 3.21
CA ALA A 59 -23.11 -17.50 2.02
C ALA A 59 -22.63 -16.45 1.00
N ARG A 60 -23.41 -15.40 0.73
CA ARG A 60 -23.06 -14.32 -0.21
C ARG A 60 -21.91 -13.47 0.31
N ALA A 61 -21.96 -13.06 1.57
CA ALA A 61 -20.95 -12.20 2.17
C ALA A 61 -19.60 -12.94 2.29
N LEU A 62 -19.61 -14.21 2.71
CA LEU A 62 -18.39 -15.04 2.74
C LEU A 62 -17.80 -15.27 1.36
N HIS A 63 -18.64 -15.55 0.36
CA HIS A 63 -18.16 -15.68 -1.01
C HIS A 63 -17.48 -14.39 -1.48
N LEU A 64 -18.05 -13.22 -1.14
CA LEU A 64 -17.44 -11.92 -1.44
C LEU A 64 -16.12 -11.71 -0.69
N LEU A 65 -16.05 -12.04 0.60
CA LEU A 65 -14.84 -11.90 1.42
C LEU A 65 -13.71 -12.82 0.93
N ASN A 66 -14.02 -14.06 0.56
CA ASN A 66 -13.02 -15.01 0.08
C ASN A 66 -12.51 -14.68 -1.33
N THR A 67 -13.37 -14.15 -2.21
CA THR A 67 -12.97 -13.82 -3.59
C THR A 67 -12.35 -12.44 -3.73
N GLN A 68 -12.82 -11.45 -2.96
CA GLN A 68 -12.42 -10.05 -3.06
C GLN A 68 -11.75 -9.52 -1.79
N GLY A 69 -11.29 -10.41 -0.89
CA GLY A 69 -10.63 -10.08 0.38
C GLY A 69 -9.45 -9.11 0.29
N TYR A 70 -8.87 -8.93 -0.89
CA TYR A 70 -7.83 -7.92 -1.15
C TYR A 70 -8.29 -6.47 -0.93
N TYR A 71 -9.55 -6.18 -1.21
CA TYR A 71 -10.11 -4.83 -1.09
C TYR A 71 -10.71 -4.55 0.30
N PHE A 72 -10.61 -5.49 1.22
CA PHE A 72 -11.18 -5.35 2.56
C PHE A 72 -10.10 -5.15 3.61
N ASP A 73 -10.35 -4.18 4.50
CA ASP A 73 -9.62 -4.04 5.74
C ASP A 73 -10.21 -5.01 6.76
N ALA A 74 -9.39 -5.97 7.23
CA ALA A 74 -9.81 -7.01 8.15
C ALA A 74 -10.44 -6.44 9.42
N LEU A 75 -9.92 -5.32 9.94
CA LEU A 75 -10.40 -4.71 11.16
C LEU A 75 -11.79 -4.09 10.96
N LYS A 76 -11.97 -3.35 9.85
CA LYS A 76 -13.27 -2.74 9.52
C LYS A 76 -14.33 -3.78 9.21
N VAL A 77 -13.95 -4.90 8.59
CA VAL A 77 -14.88 -6.00 8.31
C VAL A 77 -15.31 -6.69 9.61
N LEU A 78 -14.39 -6.94 10.53
CA LEU A 78 -14.72 -7.56 11.82
C LEU A 78 -15.67 -6.69 12.67
N ASP A 79 -15.59 -5.36 12.58
CA ASP A 79 -16.44 -4.43 13.34
C ASP A 79 -17.90 -4.41 12.83
N ILE A 80 -18.13 -4.74 11.55
CA ILE A 80 -19.48 -4.75 10.96
C ILE A 80 -20.13 -6.14 10.95
N ILE A 81 -19.35 -7.20 11.12
CA ILE A 81 -19.87 -8.57 11.07
C ILE A 81 -20.68 -8.86 12.35
N PRO A 82 -21.86 -9.50 12.23
CA PRO A 82 -22.63 -9.95 13.38
C PRO A 82 -21.90 -11.02 14.22
N ASP A 83 -22.03 -10.95 15.56
CA ASP A 83 -21.42 -11.91 16.50
C ASP A 83 -21.95 -13.36 16.36
N ASP A 84 -23.09 -13.56 15.69
CA ASP A 84 -23.71 -14.87 15.49
C ASP A 84 -23.12 -15.68 14.33
N TRP A 85 -22.04 -15.21 13.71
CA TRP A 85 -21.38 -15.92 12.61
C TRP A 85 -20.44 -17.04 13.08
N PRO A 86 -20.52 -18.24 12.48
CA PRO A 86 -19.61 -19.33 12.78
C PRO A 86 -18.20 -19.01 12.27
N LEU A 87 -17.24 -18.93 13.21
CA LEU A 87 -15.83 -18.65 12.94
C LEU A 87 -15.20 -19.57 11.88
N ASP A 88 -15.66 -20.81 11.81
CA ASP A 88 -15.22 -21.81 10.82
C ASP A 88 -15.37 -21.31 9.38
N GLN A 89 -16.43 -20.53 9.12
CA GLN A 89 -16.70 -20.02 7.78
C GLN A 89 -15.89 -18.74 7.47
N LEU A 90 -15.44 -18.01 8.50
CA LEU A 90 -14.65 -16.79 8.37
C LEU A 90 -13.14 -17.06 8.39
N GLN A 91 -12.72 -18.28 8.76
CA GLN A 91 -11.33 -18.68 8.95
C GLN A 91 -10.46 -18.37 7.73
N ASP A 92 -10.89 -18.76 6.54
CA ASP A 92 -10.13 -18.59 5.31
C ASP A 92 -9.85 -17.11 5.04
N PHE A 93 -10.86 -16.25 5.17
CA PHE A 93 -10.72 -14.81 5.03
C PHE A 93 -9.76 -14.24 6.07
N LEU A 94 -9.91 -14.60 7.35
CA LEU A 94 -9.08 -14.05 8.44
C LEU A 94 -7.61 -14.45 8.31
N VAL A 95 -7.33 -15.71 7.99
CA VAL A 95 -5.96 -16.20 7.80
C VAL A 95 -5.28 -15.44 6.66
N HIS A 96 -5.97 -15.27 5.53
CA HIS A 96 -5.43 -14.53 4.39
C HIS A 96 -5.22 -13.04 4.72
N SER A 97 -6.18 -12.43 5.40
CA SER A 97 -6.14 -10.99 5.70
C SER A 97 -5.07 -10.64 6.73
N LEU A 98 -4.93 -11.47 7.79
CA LEU A 98 -3.90 -11.29 8.80
C LEU A 98 -2.49 -11.50 8.23
N ARG A 99 -2.30 -12.55 7.41
CA ARG A 99 -1.02 -12.77 6.72
C ARG A 99 -0.63 -11.57 5.86
N ARG A 100 -1.58 -10.98 5.13
CA ARG A 100 -1.33 -9.79 4.32
C ARG A 100 -0.98 -8.58 5.18
N SER A 101 -1.71 -8.34 6.27
CA SER A 101 -1.40 -7.25 7.20
C SER A 101 0.02 -7.35 7.75
N LEU A 102 0.42 -8.56 8.18
CA LEU A 102 1.77 -8.80 8.68
C LEU A 102 2.84 -8.63 7.59
N HIS A 103 2.58 -9.11 6.38
CA HIS A 103 3.50 -8.93 5.26
C HIS A 103 3.71 -7.45 4.93
N ASN A 104 2.64 -6.66 4.84
CA ASN A 104 2.72 -5.23 4.57
C ASN A 104 3.50 -4.47 5.65
N THR A 105 3.33 -4.82 6.93
CA THR A 105 4.10 -4.20 8.02
C THR A 105 5.58 -4.56 7.95
N LEU A 106 5.91 -5.82 7.64
CA LEU A 106 7.30 -6.28 7.56
C LEU A 106 8.04 -5.71 6.34
N GLU A 107 7.38 -5.63 5.18
CA GLU A 107 7.93 -4.99 3.97
C GLU A 107 8.20 -3.50 4.23
N GLY A 108 7.29 -2.78 4.90
CA GLY A 108 7.49 -1.39 5.28
C GLY A 108 8.68 -1.20 6.23
N GLU A 109 8.82 -2.07 7.24
CA GLU A 109 9.98 -2.04 8.14
C GLU A 109 11.30 -2.35 7.41
N LEU A 110 11.30 -3.27 6.44
CA LEU A 110 12.46 -3.59 5.62
C LEU A 110 12.89 -2.39 4.76
N VAL A 111 11.96 -1.68 4.12
CA VAL A 111 12.25 -0.47 3.33
C VAL A 111 12.85 0.64 4.21
N VAL A 112 12.33 0.82 5.44
CA VAL A 112 12.90 1.77 6.41
C VAL A 112 14.29 1.33 6.88
N ALA A 113 14.50 0.03 7.09
CA ALA A 113 15.80 -0.52 7.46
C ALA A 113 16.84 -0.35 6.33
N MET A 114 16.46 -0.60 5.08
CA MET A 114 17.31 -0.40 3.91
C MET A 114 17.68 1.06 3.71
N SER A 115 16.71 1.97 3.76
CA SER A 115 16.96 3.42 3.64
C SER A 115 17.84 3.97 4.78
N ARG A 116 17.71 3.45 6.01
CA ARG A 116 18.66 3.74 7.10
C ARG A 116 20.06 3.21 6.80
N GLY A 117 20.18 2.02 6.24
CA GLY A 117 21.45 1.43 5.83
C GLY A 117 22.17 2.26 4.76
N GLU A 118 21.45 2.72 3.74
CA GLU A 118 22.00 3.58 2.68
C GLU A 118 22.40 4.96 3.22
N ASN A 119 21.59 5.55 4.10
CA ASN A 119 21.90 6.84 4.70
C ASN A 119 23.14 6.77 5.62
N LEU A 120 23.38 5.62 6.27
CA LEU A 120 24.62 5.35 7.00
C LEU A 120 25.83 5.20 6.07
N LEU A 121 25.67 4.60 4.87
CA LEU A 121 26.74 4.51 3.87
C LEU A 121 27.10 5.89 3.28
N VAL A 122 26.11 6.78 3.09
CA VAL A 122 26.34 8.16 2.65
C VAL A 122 27.00 9.01 3.76
N GLY A 123 26.68 8.73 5.03
CA GLY A 123 27.32 9.38 6.19
C GLY A 123 28.77 8.92 6.46
N TYR A 124 29.13 7.70 6.05
CA TYR A 124 30.50 7.20 6.08
C TYR A 124 31.18 7.43 4.72
N CYS A 125 31.52 8.69 4.43
CA CYS A 125 32.65 8.96 3.56
C CYS A 125 33.93 8.75 4.41
N PRO A 126 34.67 7.63 4.28
CA PRO A 126 35.99 7.54 4.88
C PRO A 126 36.83 8.67 4.27
N ARG A 127 37.23 9.63 5.11
CA ARG A 127 37.99 10.83 4.76
C ARG A 127 39.43 10.52 4.30
N SER A 128 39.67 9.38 3.66
CA SER A 128 41.00 8.87 3.37
C SER A 128 41.14 8.35 1.94
N PHE A 129 40.48 8.94 0.94
CA PHE A 129 40.89 8.75 -0.47
C PHE A 129 40.60 10.02 -1.29
N LEU A 130 41.33 11.09 -0.97
CA LEU A 130 41.70 12.16 -1.91
C LEU A 130 42.89 12.92 -1.31
N CYS A 131 44.05 12.28 -1.38
CA CYS A 131 45.34 12.95 -1.37
C CYS A 131 46.35 12.03 -2.07
N SER A 132 46.38 12.09 -3.41
CA SER A 132 47.59 12.31 -4.19
C SER A 132 47.25 12.52 -5.66
#